data_AF-A0A8T0SKW3-F1
#
_entry.id   AF-A0A8T0SKW3-F1
#
_cell.length_a   1.000
_cell.length_b   1.000
_cell.length_c   1.000
_cell.angle_alpha   90.00
_cell.angle_beta   90.00
_cell.angle_gamma   90.00
#
_symmetry.space_group_name_H-M   'P 1'
#
loop_
_entity.id
_entity.type
_entity.pdbx_description
1 polymer ?
#
loop_
_entity_poly.entity_id
_entity_poly.type
_entity_poly.pdbx_seq_one_letter_code
_entity_poly.pdbx_strand_id
1 'polypeptide(L)'
;MPGLDVDLNLEPPESGQMNPIDWDDIVEFEGPAHELEYDMVWNDGIEGAFFSLISVSPSLNSFYVLISIILSITDQAGHEDVMQADAVQADGVHVSPDMVSLTFLQGASTFLERASTATVEGSSANKRRFYSDDLKISIYLELLAKTDPPILRRGVSKGVARKFDVPLRVVQSIWKNGQAGGINGVVNKWARNCGRRRIEIDMESIKNVPLRQRTTFKDLADALGVKKSTLHNRFKEGYFRRHTNDLKFSLTDANKKARVKYCLSMLNAQSLSFKPMYNVVYIDEKWFYRTRRNQKYYLANDEERPQRTVKSKNFIEKVMFLAVVTRPRFDENGQCIFDGKLGISPFVKVEPAKRWSPNRDAGVLVTQAMTSVTKEVSRDFLVNKVLPAIKEKWPAEEKGLPIYIQQDNARTHIAVDDPAFVQAAQADGWDIRLTCQPPNSPDLNVLDLGFFAAIQALFEKGTPNNIDGIVAKVNQAYQEYPVQRANRIFLTQQGCMMEIMKHNGGQHYNIPHMKKKTLELQGCLPTTLSCPLQLGGAAASRSRTM
;
A
#
# COMPACT_ATOMS: atom_id res chain seq x y z
N MET A 1 7.00 -46.50 15.20
CA MET A 1 7.39 -45.47 14.21
C MET A 1 8.83 -45.06 14.49
N PRO A 2 9.78 -45.25 13.57
CA PRO A 2 10.98 -44.41 13.53
C PRO A 2 10.56 -43.02 13.00
N GLY A 3 11.16 -41.90 13.39
CA GLY A 3 12.50 -41.73 13.94
C GLY A 3 13.23 -40.74 13.04
N LEU A 4 12.82 -39.46 13.10
CA LEU A 4 13.43 -38.39 12.33
C LEU A 4 14.68 -37.90 13.06
N ASP A 5 15.86 -38.26 12.55
CA ASP A 5 17.11 -37.63 12.95
C ASP A 5 17.09 -36.15 12.55
N VAL A 6 17.25 -35.27 13.53
CA VAL A 6 17.52 -33.85 13.34
C VAL A 6 18.98 -33.63 13.71
N ASP A 7 19.81 -33.27 12.72
CA ASP A 7 21.21 -32.94 12.96
C ASP A 7 21.32 -31.62 13.73
N LEU A 8 21.81 -31.70 14.97
CA LEU A 8 21.93 -30.58 15.90
C LEU A 8 23.19 -29.71 15.66
N ASN A 9 23.96 -29.97 14.59
CA ASN A 9 25.15 -29.19 14.23
C ASN A 9 24.93 -28.18 13.09
N LEU A 10 23.68 -27.98 12.66
CA LEU A 10 23.34 -26.86 11.80
C LEU A 10 23.17 -25.59 12.64
N GLU A 11 24.04 -24.60 12.42
CA GLU A 11 23.89 -23.26 13.00
C GLU A 11 22.51 -22.69 12.63
N PRO A 12 21.76 -22.11 13.59
CA PRO A 12 20.45 -21.56 13.31
C PRO A 12 20.59 -20.38 12.33
N PRO A 13 19.69 -20.25 11.34
CA PRO A 13 19.75 -19.13 10.41
C PRO A 13 19.60 -17.82 11.18
N GLU A 14 20.56 -16.90 11.01
CA GLU A 14 20.57 -15.62 11.70
C GLU A 14 19.24 -14.87 11.52
N SER A 15 18.64 -14.48 12.64
CA SER A 15 17.44 -13.64 12.68
C SER A 15 17.79 -12.19 12.26
N GLY A 16 18.05 -11.98 10.97
CA GLY A 16 18.60 -10.71 10.46
C GLY A 16 18.16 -10.28 9.06
N GLN A 17 17.62 -11.18 8.22
CA GLN A 17 17.17 -10.80 6.87
C GLN A 17 15.74 -10.21 6.87
N MET A 18 15.63 -8.98 7.36
CA MET A 18 14.61 -8.06 6.84
C MET A 18 14.91 -7.83 5.35
N ASN A 19 14.21 -8.53 4.47
CA ASN A 19 14.05 -8.05 3.09
C ASN A 19 13.38 -6.67 3.18
N PRO A 20 14.03 -5.58 2.72
CA PRO A 20 13.42 -4.27 2.74
C PRO A 20 12.20 -4.31 1.83
N ILE A 21 11.02 -4.01 2.38
CA ILE A 21 9.79 -3.84 1.59
C ILE A 21 10.04 -2.73 0.58
N ASP A 22 9.76 -2.99 -0.70
CA ASP A 22 9.86 -1.96 -1.73
C ASP A 22 8.62 -1.06 -1.70
N TRP A 23 8.72 0.01 -0.91
CA TRP A 23 7.64 0.99 -0.74
C TRP A 23 7.31 1.77 -2.02
N ASP A 24 8.16 1.73 -3.06
CA ASP A 24 7.90 2.38 -4.34
C ASP A 24 6.91 1.57 -5.23
N ASP A 25 6.69 0.28 -4.94
CA ASP A 25 5.66 -0.59 -5.55
C ASP A 25 4.33 -0.60 -4.76
N ILE A 26 4.31 -0.10 -3.51
CA ILE A 26 3.10 0.00 -2.65
C ILE A 26 2.24 1.24 -2.97
N VAL A 27 2.57 1.97 -4.04
CA VAL A 27 1.86 3.19 -4.48
C VAL A 27 0.48 2.88 -5.10
N GLU A 28 0.18 1.61 -5.40
CA GLU A 28 -1.10 1.16 -5.96
C GLU A 28 -1.79 0.18 -5.01
N PHE A 29 -2.50 0.72 -4.01
CA PHE A 29 -3.38 -0.07 -3.16
C PHE A 29 -4.64 -0.49 -3.93
N GLU A 30 -4.73 -1.77 -4.27
CA GLU A 30 -5.84 -2.35 -5.08
C GLU A 30 -7.13 -2.66 -4.28
N GLY A 31 -7.14 -2.44 -2.96
CA GLY A 31 -8.31 -2.73 -2.12
C GLY A 31 -9.36 -1.61 -2.06
N PRO A 32 -10.60 -1.91 -1.65
CA PRO A 32 -11.63 -0.89 -1.44
C PRO A 32 -11.16 0.08 -0.35
N ALA A 33 -11.24 1.39 -0.60
CA ALA A 33 -10.59 2.38 0.28
C ALA A 33 -11.26 2.61 1.66
N HIS A 34 -12.04 1.65 2.17
CA HIS A 34 -12.26 1.46 3.62
C HIS A 34 -11.16 0.55 4.24
N GLU A 35 -10.25 0.03 3.43
CA GLU A 35 -9.07 -0.75 3.84
C GLU A 35 -7.80 0.13 3.98
N LEU A 36 -7.78 1.33 3.39
CA LEU A 36 -6.87 2.48 3.59
C LEU A 36 -6.05 2.57 4.90
N GLU A 37 -4.94 1.85 5.05
CA GLU A 37 -4.05 2.03 6.21
C GLU A 37 -3.10 3.20 5.98
N TYR A 38 -2.81 3.96 7.04
CA TYR A 38 -1.91 5.11 7.00
C TYR A 38 -0.54 4.77 6.35
N ASP A 39 -0.06 3.60 6.73
CA ASP A 39 1.14 2.92 6.27
C ASP A 39 1.21 2.76 4.73
N MET A 40 0.11 2.97 3.99
CA MET A 40 -0.02 2.90 2.53
C MET A 40 -0.33 4.26 1.84
N VAL A 41 -0.34 5.39 2.56
CA VAL A 41 -0.84 6.69 2.06
C VAL A 41 0.21 7.82 2.14
N TRP A 42 1.42 7.59 2.66
CA TRP A 42 2.44 8.65 2.72
C TRP A 42 3.04 8.98 1.34
N ASN A 43 2.57 10.06 0.73
CA ASN A 43 3.20 10.71 -0.43
C ASN A 43 2.84 12.20 -0.45
N ASP A 44 3.65 13.03 0.22
CA ASP A 44 3.49 14.50 0.26
C ASP A 44 4.07 15.14 -1.02
N GLY A 45 3.35 14.96 -2.13
CA GLY A 45 3.73 15.48 -3.45
C GLY A 45 2.59 16.17 -4.20
N ILE A 46 2.45 17.48 -4.04
CA ILE A 46 1.62 18.34 -4.91
C ILE A 46 2.50 19.17 -5.85
N GLU A 47 2.08 19.23 -7.12
CA GLU A 47 2.54 20.14 -8.19
C GLU A 47 3.92 19.94 -8.82
N GLY A 48 3.95 19.16 -9.92
CA GLY A 48 5.04 19.12 -10.90
C GLY A 48 4.86 17.97 -11.91
N ALA A 49 5.17 18.18 -13.19
CA ALA A 49 5.15 17.15 -14.25
C ALA A 49 6.60 16.63 -14.51
N PHE A 50 6.90 15.51 -15.18
CA PHE A 50 6.51 15.06 -16.53
C PHE A 50 6.77 13.55 -16.76
N PHE A 51 5.91 12.88 -17.55
CA PHE A 51 6.11 11.73 -18.49
C PHE A 51 7.14 10.61 -18.20
N SER A 52 6.82 9.32 -18.43
CA SER A 52 6.53 8.79 -19.79
C SER A 52 5.77 7.44 -19.81
N LEU A 53 5.13 7.14 -20.95
CA LEU A 53 4.28 5.95 -21.21
C LEU A 53 4.94 4.59 -20.89
N ILE A 54 4.11 3.64 -20.47
CA ILE A 54 4.30 2.21 -20.73
C ILE A 54 3.08 1.71 -21.52
N SER A 55 3.31 1.30 -22.76
CA SER A 55 2.36 0.47 -23.51
C SER A 55 2.52 -0.99 -23.08
N VAL A 56 1.47 -1.62 -22.56
CA VAL A 56 1.46 -3.06 -22.26
C VAL A 56 0.78 -3.81 -23.40
N SER A 57 1.55 -4.55 -24.18
CA SER A 57 1.03 -5.58 -25.09
C SER A 57 0.73 -6.86 -24.30
N PRO A 58 -0.48 -7.44 -24.38
CA PRO A 58 -0.78 -8.70 -23.70
C PRO A 58 -0.07 -9.87 -24.40
N SER A 59 0.82 -10.55 -23.68
CA SER A 59 1.43 -11.81 -24.14
C SER A 59 0.95 -12.98 -23.28
N LEU A 60 0.20 -13.88 -23.93
CA LEU A 60 -0.17 -15.24 -23.55
C LEU A 60 0.55 -15.81 -22.31
N ASN A 61 -0.08 -15.71 -21.13
CA ASN A 61 0.19 -16.61 -20.00
C ASN A 61 -0.98 -16.73 -19.00
N SER A 62 -2.22 -16.52 -19.46
CA SER A 62 -3.43 -16.68 -18.65
C SER A 62 -4.21 -17.94 -19.09
N PHE A 63 -3.71 -19.12 -18.73
CA PHE A 63 -4.38 -20.40 -19.01
C PHE A 63 -4.23 -21.48 -17.93
N TYR A 64 -3.65 -21.16 -16.75
CA TYR A 64 -3.42 -22.14 -15.67
C TYR A 64 -3.87 -21.72 -14.26
N VAL A 65 -4.55 -20.57 -14.10
CA VAL A 65 -5.09 -20.12 -12.80
C VAL A 65 -6.63 -20.23 -12.72
N LEU A 66 -7.31 -20.42 -13.85
CA LEU A 66 -8.78 -20.35 -13.95
C LEU A 66 -9.51 -21.69 -13.70
N ILE A 67 -8.81 -22.75 -13.27
CA ILE A 67 -9.40 -24.08 -12.99
C ILE A 67 -9.48 -24.37 -11.48
N SER A 68 -8.78 -23.62 -10.62
CA SER A 68 -8.79 -23.83 -9.16
C SER A 68 -9.86 -23.02 -8.40
N ILE A 69 -10.67 -22.20 -9.09
CA ILE A 69 -11.69 -21.34 -8.46
C ILE A 69 -13.12 -21.87 -8.67
N ILE A 70 -13.35 -22.75 -9.65
CA ILE A 70 -14.68 -23.28 -9.98
C ILE A 70 -15.13 -24.46 -9.07
N LEU A 71 -14.25 -24.98 -8.21
CA LEU A 71 -14.54 -26.11 -7.30
C LEU A 71 -14.65 -25.71 -5.82
N SER A 72 -15.05 -24.47 -5.51
CA SER A 72 -15.28 -24.04 -4.10
C SER A 72 -16.45 -23.08 -3.91
N ILE A 73 -17.36 -22.96 -4.88
CA ILE A 73 -18.62 -22.18 -4.76
C ILE A 73 -19.81 -23.02 -5.24
N THR A 74 -20.00 -24.18 -4.61
CA THR A 74 -21.27 -24.93 -4.59
C THR A 74 -21.41 -25.66 -3.26
N ASP A 75 -21.40 -24.91 -2.16
CA ASP A 75 -22.04 -25.33 -0.91
C ASP A 75 -22.58 -24.06 -0.21
N GLN A 76 -23.66 -24.21 0.56
CA GLN A 76 -24.43 -23.16 1.25
C GLN A 76 -25.21 -22.16 0.37
N ALA A 77 -26.43 -22.55 -0.04
CA ALA A 77 -27.66 -21.82 0.31
C ALA A 77 -28.88 -22.71 -0.06
N GLY A 78 -29.84 -22.87 0.85
CA GLY A 78 -31.04 -23.67 0.60
C GLY A 78 -32.31 -23.07 1.20
N HIS A 79 -33.44 -23.61 0.70
CA HIS A 79 -34.84 -23.51 1.17
C HIS A 79 -35.68 -22.24 0.90
N GLU A 80 -36.88 -22.52 0.32
CA GLU A 80 -38.22 -21.90 0.53
C GLU A 80 -38.42 -20.43 0.05
N ASP A 81 -39.56 -19.99 -0.53
CA ASP A 81 -40.82 -20.67 -0.89
C ASP A 81 -41.69 -19.86 -1.92
N VAL A 82 -42.37 -20.56 -2.85
CA VAL A 82 -43.84 -20.49 -3.19
C VAL A 82 -44.53 -19.36 -4.05
N MET A 83 -45.45 -19.83 -4.94
CA MET A 83 -46.56 -19.18 -5.71
C MET A 83 -46.24 -18.21 -6.90
N GLN A 84 -46.59 -18.55 -8.16
CA GLN A 84 -47.87 -18.33 -8.90
C GLN A 84 -48.15 -16.85 -9.27
N ALA A 85 -48.60 -16.44 -10.47
CA ALA A 85 -48.89 -17.05 -11.79
C ALA A 85 -48.72 -15.94 -12.89
N ASP A 86 -49.08 -15.99 -14.19
CA ASP A 86 -49.83 -16.94 -15.05
C ASP A 86 -49.37 -16.80 -16.54
N ALA A 87 -50.11 -17.31 -17.53
CA ALA A 87 -49.63 -17.53 -18.92
C ALA A 87 -50.24 -16.66 -20.06
N VAL A 88 -49.48 -16.47 -21.15
CA VAL A 88 -49.98 -16.31 -22.54
C VAL A 88 -49.01 -17.01 -23.54
N GLN A 89 -49.54 -17.68 -24.56
CA GLN A 89 -48.84 -18.42 -25.64
C GLN A 89 -48.25 -17.45 -26.70
N ALA A 90 -47.39 -17.83 -27.67
CA ALA A 90 -47.05 -19.14 -28.26
C ALA A 90 -45.60 -19.19 -28.83
N ASP A 91 -45.31 -20.27 -29.57
CA ASP A 91 -44.14 -20.55 -30.44
C ASP A 91 -42.85 -21.06 -29.78
N GLY A 92 -42.78 -22.39 -29.62
CA GLY A 92 -41.56 -23.14 -29.29
C GLY A 92 -41.72 -24.64 -29.59
N VAL A 93 -40.96 -25.16 -30.56
CA VAL A 93 -40.96 -26.59 -30.92
C VAL A 93 -40.25 -27.41 -29.84
N HIS A 94 -40.88 -28.50 -29.40
CA HIS A 94 -40.39 -29.38 -28.34
C HIS A 94 -39.48 -30.49 -28.90
N VAL A 95 -38.23 -30.58 -28.40
CA VAL A 95 -37.33 -31.75 -28.59
C VAL A 95 -36.56 -32.03 -27.29
N SER A 96 -36.42 -33.32 -26.96
CA SER A 96 -35.82 -33.87 -25.73
C SER A 96 -34.31 -33.57 -25.57
N PRO A 97 -33.78 -33.41 -24.33
CA PRO A 97 -32.37 -33.15 -24.05
C PRO A 97 -31.46 -34.40 -24.16
N ASP A 98 -31.38 -35.01 -25.34
CA ASP A 98 -30.43 -36.12 -25.65
C ASP A 98 -29.51 -35.82 -26.87
N MET A 99 -29.53 -34.57 -27.38
CA MET A 99 -28.92 -34.21 -28.67
C MET A 99 -27.78 -33.18 -28.60
N VAL A 100 -27.03 -33.12 -27.50
CA VAL A 100 -25.82 -32.25 -27.38
C VAL A 100 -24.51 -33.03 -27.16
N SER A 101 -24.57 -34.32 -26.83
CA SER A 101 -23.36 -35.17 -26.69
C SER A 101 -22.87 -35.85 -27.98
N LEU A 102 -23.66 -35.80 -29.07
CA LEU A 102 -23.38 -36.59 -30.29
C LEU A 102 -22.86 -35.78 -31.49
N THR A 103 -23.06 -34.46 -31.53
CA THR A 103 -22.59 -33.62 -32.66
C THR A 103 -21.13 -33.18 -32.55
N PHE A 104 -20.51 -33.23 -31.37
CA PHE A 104 -19.08 -32.91 -31.20
C PHE A 104 -18.12 -34.08 -31.45
N LEU A 105 -18.61 -35.33 -31.49
CA LEU A 105 -17.77 -36.52 -31.71
C LEU A 105 -17.72 -37.01 -33.18
N GLN A 106 -18.64 -36.56 -34.04
CA GLN A 106 -18.64 -36.93 -35.48
C GLN A 106 -17.90 -35.94 -36.41
N GLY A 107 -17.59 -34.74 -35.93
CA GLY A 107 -16.67 -33.81 -36.63
C GLY A 107 -15.19 -34.19 -36.50
N ALA A 108 -14.82 -34.99 -35.50
CA ALA A 108 -13.42 -35.34 -35.21
C ALA A 108 -12.93 -36.60 -35.95
N SER A 109 -13.78 -37.61 -36.18
CA SER A 109 -13.36 -38.85 -36.89
C SER A 109 -13.17 -38.62 -38.39
N THR A 110 -14.01 -37.79 -39.01
CA THR A 110 -13.98 -37.50 -40.45
C THR A 110 -12.75 -36.68 -40.91
N PHE A 111 -12.02 -36.07 -39.98
CA PHE A 111 -10.73 -35.42 -40.25
C PHE A 111 -9.51 -36.33 -40.04
N LEU A 112 -9.64 -37.41 -39.25
CA LEU A 112 -8.56 -38.37 -38.99
C LEU A 112 -8.51 -39.51 -40.01
N GLU A 113 -9.66 -39.91 -40.58
CA GLU A 113 -9.71 -41.02 -41.54
C GLU A 113 -9.27 -40.64 -42.96
N ARG A 114 -9.18 -39.32 -43.26
CA ARG A 114 -8.76 -38.80 -44.58
C ARG A 114 -7.25 -38.55 -44.72
N ALA A 115 -6.46 -38.90 -43.70
CA ALA A 115 -5.00 -38.70 -43.68
C ALA A 115 -4.18 -40.00 -43.91
N SER A 116 -4.83 -41.15 -44.10
CA SER A 116 -4.17 -42.48 -44.10
C SER A 116 -3.90 -43.08 -45.50
N THR A 117 -4.29 -42.41 -46.59
CA THR A 117 -4.19 -42.96 -47.96
C THR A 117 -3.57 -41.99 -48.97
N ALA A 118 -2.29 -41.68 -48.77
CA ALA A 118 -1.46 -40.99 -49.76
C ALA A 118 0.02 -41.43 -49.70
N THR A 119 0.31 -42.61 -50.25
CA THR A 119 1.63 -43.02 -50.73
C THR A 119 1.71 -42.63 -52.23
N VAL A 120 2.79 -42.07 -52.81
CA VAL A 120 4.19 -41.83 -52.41
C VAL A 120 4.66 -40.48 -53.06
N GLU A 121 5.87 -40.04 -52.68
CA GLU A 121 6.82 -39.16 -53.42
C GLU A 121 6.98 -37.69 -53.01
N GLY A 122 8.18 -37.37 -52.49
CA GLY A 122 8.78 -36.02 -52.57
C GLY A 122 8.98 -35.26 -51.25
N SER A 123 10.25 -35.16 -50.80
CA SER A 123 10.73 -34.30 -49.69
C SER A 123 10.30 -34.69 -48.26
N SER A 124 10.96 -34.29 -47.17
CA SER A 124 11.96 -33.22 -46.99
C SER A 124 13.08 -33.58 -45.99
N ALA A 125 14.13 -32.75 -45.98
CA ALA A 125 15.38 -32.98 -45.26
C ALA A 125 15.29 -32.89 -43.72
N ASN A 126 16.05 -33.77 -43.04
CA ASN A 126 16.81 -33.51 -41.80
C ASN A 126 16.17 -32.61 -40.71
N LYS A 127 14.90 -32.81 -40.34
CA LYS A 127 14.38 -32.29 -39.06
C LYS A 127 14.77 -33.24 -37.91
N ARG A 128 15.52 -32.73 -36.93
CA ARG A 128 15.91 -33.49 -35.72
C ARG A 128 14.65 -33.77 -34.88
N ARG A 129 14.33 -35.06 -34.65
CA ARG A 129 13.25 -35.48 -33.73
C ARG A 129 13.56 -34.96 -32.32
N PHE A 130 12.60 -34.25 -31.72
CA PHE A 130 12.68 -33.81 -30.33
C PHE A 130 12.34 -34.98 -29.39
N TYR A 131 12.99 -35.02 -28.23
CA TYR A 131 12.74 -36.02 -27.19
C TYR A 131 12.51 -35.28 -25.87
N SER A 132 11.33 -35.50 -25.27
CA SER A 132 10.97 -34.94 -23.96
C SER A 132 11.86 -35.51 -22.87
N ASP A 133 11.94 -34.81 -21.74
CA ASP A 133 12.79 -35.24 -20.65
C ASP A 133 12.26 -36.50 -19.96
N ASP A 134 10.94 -36.66 -19.82
CA ASP A 134 10.31 -37.90 -19.31
C ASP A 134 10.64 -39.14 -20.17
N LEU A 135 10.68 -38.97 -21.49
CA LEU A 135 11.07 -40.04 -22.41
C LEU A 135 12.55 -40.42 -22.24
N LYS A 136 13.43 -39.44 -22.01
CA LYS A 136 14.84 -39.73 -21.76
C LYS A 136 15.09 -40.33 -20.38
N ILE A 137 14.35 -39.88 -19.36
CA ILE A 137 14.39 -40.42 -17.99
C ILE A 137 13.91 -41.88 -18.00
N SER A 138 12.80 -42.19 -18.65
CA SER A 138 12.31 -43.57 -18.77
C SER A 138 13.27 -44.48 -19.55
N ILE A 139 13.89 -43.99 -20.64
CA ILE A 139 14.99 -44.70 -21.32
C ILE A 139 16.17 -44.94 -20.36
N TYR A 140 16.55 -43.96 -19.54
CA TYR A 140 17.67 -44.10 -18.60
C TYR A 140 17.36 -45.09 -17.47
N LEU A 141 16.16 -45.04 -16.90
CA LEU A 141 15.69 -45.99 -15.88
C LEU A 141 15.60 -47.43 -16.43
N GLU A 142 15.12 -47.61 -17.67
CA GLU A 142 15.11 -48.93 -18.33
C GLU A 142 16.52 -49.48 -18.53
N LEU A 143 17.50 -48.62 -18.85
CA LEU A 143 18.90 -49.04 -18.97
C LEU A 143 19.46 -49.45 -17.61
N LEU A 144 19.23 -48.65 -16.55
CA LEU A 144 19.64 -48.98 -15.18
C LEU A 144 19.04 -50.30 -14.69
N ALA A 145 17.74 -50.53 -14.91
CA ALA A 145 17.05 -51.77 -14.56
C ALA A 145 17.54 -53.01 -15.34
N LYS A 146 18.34 -52.82 -16.40
CA LYS A 146 18.92 -53.87 -17.25
C LYS A 146 20.45 -53.92 -17.18
N THR A 147 21.04 -53.33 -16.14
CA THR A 147 22.48 -53.38 -15.87
C THR A 147 22.80 -53.95 -14.50
N ASP A 148 23.77 -54.86 -14.47
CA ASP A 148 24.66 -54.99 -13.31
C ASP A 148 25.73 -53.88 -13.45
N PRO A 149 25.86 -52.95 -12.49
CA PRO A 149 26.94 -51.96 -12.53
C PRO A 149 28.30 -52.67 -12.55
N PRO A 150 29.27 -52.27 -13.41
CA PRO A 150 29.32 -51.02 -14.18
C PRO A 150 29.15 -51.18 -15.71
N ILE A 151 28.78 -52.36 -16.23
CA ILE A 151 28.88 -52.68 -17.67
C ILE A 151 27.51 -52.96 -18.30
N LEU A 152 27.17 -52.19 -19.33
CA LEU A 152 25.96 -52.42 -20.12
C LEU A 152 26.17 -53.57 -21.12
N ARG A 153 25.48 -54.70 -20.88
CA ARG A 153 25.65 -55.95 -21.66
C ARG A 153 25.36 -55.77 -23.15
N ARG A 154 26.08 -56.50 -23.99
CA ARG A 154 26.04 -56.38 -25.47
C ARG A 154 24.61 -56.62 -25.99
N GLY A 155 24.04 -55.61 -26.65
CA GLY A 155 22.70 -55.67 -27.21
C GLY A 155 21.60 -54.95 -26.41
N VAL A 156 21.82 -54.65 -25.12
CA VAL A 156 20.81 -53.96 -24.28
C VAL A 156 20.40 -52.61 -24.88
N SER A 157 21.34 -51.76 -25.31
CA SER A 157 21.00 -50.49 -25.98
C SER A 157 20.21 -50.69 -27.29
N LYS A 158 20.42 -51.79 -28.02
CA LYS A 158 19.63 -52.09 -29.25
C LYS A 158 18.21 -52.54 -28.90
N GLY A 159 18.03 -53.30 -27.81
CA GLY A 159 16.72 -53.66 -27.28
C GLY A 159 15.94 -52.44 -26.80
N VAL A 160 16.58 -51.56 -26.02
CA VAL A 160 15.97 -50.31 -25.53
C VAL A 160 15.66 -49.34 -26.68
N ALA A 161 16.54 -49.22 -27.68
CA ALA A 161 16.29 -48.42 -28.89
C ALA A 161 15.03 -48.87 -29.65
N ARG A 162 14.83 -50.19 -29.79
CA ARG A 162 13.61 -50.77 -30.39
C ARG A 162 12.38 -50.58 -29.51
N LYS A 163 12.50 -50.73 -28.19
CA LYS A 163 11.38 -50.58 -27.24
C LYS A 163 10.76 -49.17 -27.26
N PHE A 164 11.58 -48.13 -27.39
CA PHE A 164 11.16 -46.73 -27.31
C PHE A 164 11.09 -46.00 -28.66
N ASP A 165 11.25 -46.70 -29.80
CA ASP A 165 11.33 -46.10 -31.15
C ASP A 165 12.33 -44.90 -31.23
N VAL A 166 13.53 -45.11 -30.70
CA VAL A 166 14.59 -44.08 -30.69
C VAL A 166 15.86 -44.58 -31.39
N PRO A 167 16.57 -43.73 -32.16
CA PRO A 167 17.84 -44.10 -32.76
C PRO A 167 18.86 -44.52 -31.69
N LEU A 168 19.63 -45.58 -31.97
CA LEU A 168 20.61 -46.16 -31.04
C LEU A 168 21.58 -45.11 -30.44
N ARG A 169 21.98 -44.11 -31.24
CA ARG A 169 22.83 -42.99 -30.82
C ARG A 169 22.22 -42.16 -29.68
N VAL A 170 20.90 -42.01 -29.64
CA VAL A 170 20.18 -41.28 -28.57
C VAL A 170 20.25 -42.06 -27.27
N VAL A 171 19.97 -43.37 -27.30
CA VAL A 171 20.09 -44.27 -26.13
C VAL A 171 21.51 -44.29 -25.58
N GLN A 172 22.52 -44.38 -26.43
CA GLN A 172 23.94 -44.35 -26.04
C GLN A 172 24.36 -42.99 -25.46
N SER A 173 23.84 -41.88 -26.01
CA SER A 173 24.08 -40.53 -25.48
C SER A 173 23.43 -40.33 -24.10
N ILE A 174 22.19 -40.81 -23.93
CA ILE A 174 21.48 -40.82 -22.64
C ILE A 174 22.28 -41.62 -21.60
N TRP A 175 22.73 -42.83 -21.95
CA TRP A 175 23.54 -43.65 -21.06
C TRP A 175 24.83 -42.94 -20.63
N LYS A 176 25.61 -42.43 -21.58
CA LYS A 176 26.88 -41.73 -21.30
C LYS A 176 26.67 -40.48 -20.44
N ASN A 177 25.64 -39.70 -20.71
CA ASN A 177 25.34 -38.50 -19.94
C ASN A 177 24.83 -38.84 -18.53
N GLY A 178 24.05 -39.92 -18.40
CA GLY A 178 23.57 -40.43 -17.11
C GLY A 178 24.69 -40.99 -16.23
N GLN A 179 25.64 -41.73 -16.81
CA GLN A 179 26.83 -42.19 -16.07
C GLN A 179 27.68 -41.03 -15.51
N ALA A 180 27.65 -39.85 -16.14
CA ALA A 180 28.41 -38.67 -15.70
C ALA A 180 27.66 -37.75 -14.71
N GLY A 181 26.34 -37.88 -14.55
CA GLY A 181 25.55 -36.91 -13.78
C GLY A 181 24.12 -37.32 -13.41
N GLY A 182 23.80 -38.62 -13.46
CA GLY A 182 22.48 -39.16 -13.18
C GLY A 182 21.38 -38.56 -14.06
N ILE A 183 20.18 -38.43 -13.48
CA ILE A 183 19.01 -37.82 -14.14
C ILE A 183 19.31 -36.39 -14.63
N ASN A 184 20.08 -35.60 -13.85
CA ASN A 184 20.50 -34.25 -14.21
C ASN A 184 21.45 -34.19 -15.44
N GLY A 185 22.12 -35.30 -15.77
CA GLY A 185 22.88 -35.46 -17.01
C GLY A 185 21.99 -35.71 -18.24
N VAL A 186 20.85 -36.37 -18.05
CA VAL A 186 19.95 -36.88 -19.09
C VAL A 186 18.94 -35.82 -19.58
N VAL A 187 18.45 -34.98 -18.66
CA VAL A 187 17.50 -33.88 -18.92
C VAL A 187 18.10 -32.81 -19.85
N ASN A 188 17.27 -32.17 -20.68
CA ASN A 188 17.66 -31.07 -21.56
C ASN A 188 18.22 -29.88 -20.77
N LYS A 189 19.47 -29.51 -21.03
CA LYS A 189 20.12 -28.34 -20.41
C LYS A 189 19.75 -27.01 -21.07
N TRP A 190 18.79 -27.01 -21.99
CA TRP A 190 18.41 -25.83 -22.79
C TRP A 190 17.87 -24.68 -21.93
N ALA A 191 17.13 -24.95 -20.86
CA ALA A 191 16.65 -23.92 -19.93
C ALA A 191 17.78 -23.13 -19.23
N ARG A 192 19.01 -23.69 -19.17
CA ARG A 192 20.19 -23.02 -18.61
C ARG A 192 21.18 -22.52 -19.66
N ASN A 193 21.23 -23.18 -20.82
CA ASN A 193 22.28 -22.99 -21.83
C ASN A 193 21.82 -22.32 -23.13
N CYS A 194 20.52 -22.11 -23.33
CA CYS A 194 19.95 -21.45 -24.50
C CYS A 194 19.43 -20.06 -24.14
N GLY A 195 19.53 -19.12 -25.09
CA GLY A 195 19.12 -17.72 -24.92
C GLY A 195 20.28 -16.74 -24.91
N ARG A 196 19.97 -15.44 -24.94
CA ARG A 196 20.96 -14.37 -24.85
C ARG A 196 21.49 -14.27 -23.42
N ARG A 197 22.81 -14.31 -23.24
CA ARG A 197 23.43 -14.08 -21.92
C ARG A 197 22.93 -12.77 -21.30
N ARG A 198 22.61 -12.82 -20.00
CA ARG A 198 22.17 -11.67 -19.23
C ARG A 198 23.28 -10.61 -19.22
N ILE A 199 22.94 -9.38 -19.56
CA ILE A 199 23.78 -8.22 -19.22
C ILE A 199 23.48 -7.90 -17.76
N GLU A 200 24.42 -8.21 -16.89
CA GLU A 200 24.37 -7.84 -15.48
C GLU A 200 24.81 -6.39 -15.31
N ILE A 201 24.25 -5.70 -14.32
CA ILE A 201 24.63 -4.35 -13.96
C ILE A 201 25.17 -4.45 -12.54
N ASP A 202 26.43 -4.05 -12.36
CA ASP A 202 27.07 -4.04 -11.05
C ASP A 202 26.45 -2.96 -10.14
N MET A 203 26.14 -3.32 -8.91
CA MET A 203 25.54 -2.39 -7.95
C MET A 203 26.53 -1.33 -7.47
N GLU A 204 27.83 -1.64 -7.41
CA GLU A 204 28.85 -0.63 -7.07
C GLU A 204 29.01 0.38 -8.21
N SER A 205 28.94 -0.04 -9.47
CA SER A 205 28.89 0.88 -10.62
C SER A 205 27.73 1.87 -10.51
N ILE A 206 26.54 1.44 -10.09
CA ILE A 206 25.42 2.36 -9.80
C ILE A 206 25.80 3.31 -8.64
N LYS A 207 26.34 2.79 -7.53
CA LYS A 207 26.73 3.60 -6.36
C LYS A 207 27.83 4.62 -6.64
N ASN A 208 28.67 4.40 -7.66
CA ASN A 208 29.75 5.31 -8.06
C ASN A 208 29.28 6.49 -8.95
N VAL A 209 28.16 6.37 -9.67
CA VAL A 209 27.61 7.48 -10.48
C VAL A 209 27.12 8.61 -9.57
N PRO A 210 27.48 9.90 -9.76
CA PRO A 210 26.94 11.00 -8.94
C PRO A 210 25.40 11.08 -8.98
N LEU A 211 24.72 11.37 -7.86
CA LEU A 211 23.25 11.39 -7.78
C LEU A 211 22.56 12.25 -8.87
N ARG A 212 23.17 13.37 -9.26
CA ARG A 212 22.71 14.25 -10.35
C ARG A 212 22.58 13.56 -11.72
N GLN A 213 23.25 12.43 -11.91
CA GLN A 213 23.22 11.59 -13.12
C GLN A 213 22.36 10.32 -12.94
N ARG A 214 21.62 10.19 -11.82
CA ARG A 214 20.70 9.06 -11.56
C ARG A 214 19.23 9.46 -11.56
N THR A 215 18.90 10.68 -11.97
CA THR A 215 17.54 11.23 -11.92
C THR A 215 16.59 10.59 -12.93
N THR A 216 17.09 10.14 -14.08
CA THR A 216 16.30 9.41 -15.07
C THR A 216 16.97 8.09 -15.50
N PHE A 217 16.15 7.16 -16.01
CA PHE A 217 16.63 5.94 -16.67
C PHE A 217 17.53 6.20 -17.88
N LYS A 218 17.51 7.40 -18.47
CA LYS A 218 18.41 7.74 -19.57
C LYS A 218 19.78 8.10 -19.01
N ASP A 219 19.84 9.07 -18.10
CA ASP A 219 21.10 9.59 -17.56
C ASP A 219 21.89 8.49 -16.83
N LEU A 220 21.20 7.63 -16.08
CA LEU A 220 21.82 6.49 -15.41
C LEU A 220 22.32 5.44 -16.41
N ALA A 221 21.60 5.21 -17.52
CA ALA A 221 22.02 4.26 -18.54
C ALA A 221 23.25 4.77 -19.30
N ASP A 222 23.25 6.05 -19.66
CA ASP A 222 24.35 6.74 -20.34
C ASP A 222 25.61 6.78 -19.44
N ALA A 223 25.46 7.06 -18.13
CA ALA A 223 26.56 7.05 -17.16
C ALA A 223 27.16 5.65 -16.90
N LEU A 224 26.35 4.59 -17.04
CA LEU A 224 26.79 3.19 -16.89
C LEU A 224 27.26 2.55 -18.21
N GLY A 225 27.13 3.25 -19.35
CA GLY A 225 27.42 2.69 -20.67
C GLY A 225 26.47 1.56 -21.12
N VAL A 226 25.28 1.46 -20.52
CA VAL A 226 24.29 0.41 -20.82
C VAL A 226 23.11 0.96 -21.64
N LYS A 227 22.34 0.09 -22.29
CA LYS A 227 21.11 0.53 -22.98
C LYS A 227 20.00 0.80 -21.96
N LYS A 228 19.28 1.92 -22.12
CA LYS A 228 18.10 2.28 -21.30
C LYS A 228 17.10 1.13 -21.13
N SER A 229 16.83 0.36 -22.19
CA SER A 229 15.92 -0.81 -22.11
C SER A 229 16.47 -1.95 -21.26
N THR A 230 17.79 -2.18 -21.25
CA THR A 230 18.43 -3.13 -20.35
C THR A 230 18.28 -2.68 -18.89
N LEU A 231 18.56 -1.41 -18.61
CA LEU A 231 18.41 -0.83 -17.28
C LEU A 231 16.95 -0.89 -16.78
N HIS A 232 15.99 -0.56 -17.64
CA HIS A 232 14.55 -0.62 -17.31
C HIS A 232 14.06 -2.06 -17.04
N ASN A 233 14.54 -3.06 -17.79
CA ASN A 233 14.22 -4.46 -17.51
C ASN A 233 14.80 -4.90 -16.16
N ARG A 234 16.03 -4.49 -15.81
CA ARG A 234 16.62 -4.78 -14.49
C ARG A 234 15.83 -4.14 -13.34
N PHE A 235 15.34 -2.91 -13.52
CA PHE A 235 14.41 -2.28 -12.58
C PHE A 235 13.13 -3.11 -12.38
N LYS A 236 12.47 -3.54 -13.48
CA LYS A 236 11.29 -4.42 -13.41
C LYS A 236 11.57 -5.81 -12.81
N GLU A 237 12.82 -6.24 -12.78
CA GLU A 237 13.28 -7.47 -12.13
C GLU A 237 13.69 -7.25 -10.65
N GLY A 238 13.48 -6.05 -10.09
CA GLY A 238 13.78 -5.71 -8.70
C GLY A 238 15.27 -5.50 -8.38
N TYR A 239 16.14 -5.29 -9.38
CA TYR A 239 17.60 -5.21 -9.16
C TYR A 239 18.01 -3.96 -8.38
N PHE A 240 17.34 -2.85 -8.62
CA PHE A 240 17.52 -1.60 -7.92
C PHE A 240 16.19 -0.88 -7.91
N ARG A 241 15.91 -0.17 -6.82
CA ARG A 241 14.67 0.58 -6.64
C ARG A 241 14.81 2.03 -7.07
N ARG A 242 13.69 2.65 -7.38
CA ARG A 242 13.55 4.10 -7.39
C ARG A 242 13.43 4.58 -5.92
N HIS A 243 13.70 5.85 -5.69
CA HIS A 243 13.41 6.48 -4.41
C HIS A 243 13.08 7.95 -4.69
N THR A 244 11.92 8.39 -4.21
CA THR A 244 11.54 9.81 -4.21
C THR A 244 12.06 10.45 -2.93
N ASN A 245 12.78 11.57 -3.05
CA ASN A 245 13.40 12.26 -1.91
C ASN A 245 12.72 13.62 -1.71
N ASP A 246 11.79 13.67 -0.76
CA ASP A 246 11.00 14.87 -0.48
C ASP A 246 11.82 15.94 0.25
N LEU A 247 11.62 17.20 -0.12
CA LEU A 247 12.33 18.32 0.49
C LEU A 247 11.74 18.65 1.87
N LYS A 248 12.50 18.38 2.94
CA LYS A 248 12.14 18.72 4.32
C LYS A 248 12.73 20.05 4.76
N PHE A 249 12.05 20.75 5.69
CA PHE A 249 12.54 22.00 6.29
C PHE A 249 13.90 21.79 6.99
N SER A 250 14.76 22.81 6.99
CA SER A 250 16.01 22.72 7.75
C SER A 250 15.74 22.79 9.26
N LEU A 251 16.34 21.89 10.04
CA LEU A 251 16.26 21.88 11.51
C LEU A 251 17.56 22.42 12.10
N THR A 252 17.45 23.53 12.82
CA THR A 252 18.51 24.02 13.71
C THR A 252 18.73 23.05 14.87
N ASP A 253 19.90 23.11 15.52
CA ASP A 253 20.15 22.26 16.69
C ASP A 253 19.24 22.59 17.87
N ALA A 254 18.78 23.84 17.97
CA ALA A 254 17.71 24.24 18.90
C ALA A 254 16.39 23.51 18.61
N ASN A 255 15.98 23.39 17.33
CA ASN A 255 14.78 22.63 16.96
C ASN A 255 14.94 21.13 17.28
N LYS A 256 16.10 20.54 16.97
CA LYS A 256 16.42 19.14 17.30
C LYS A 256 16.35 18.90 18.81
N LYS A 257 16.96 19.76 19.62
CA LYS A 257 16.94 19.72 21.09
C LYS A 257 15.52 19.85 21.64
N ALA A 258 14.71 20.75 21.08
CA ALA A 258 13.30 20.91 21.45
C ALA A 258 12.48 19.63 21.15
N ARG A 259 12.68 19.03 19.97
CA ARG A 259 12.06 17.75 19.57
C ARG A 259 12.42 16.62 20.54
N VAL A 260 13.70 16.44 20.88
CA VAL A 260 14.14 15.41 21.86
C VAL A 260 13.55 15.67 23.25
N LYS A 261 13.59 16.92 23.74
CA LYS A 261 13.00 17.28 25.05
C LYS A 261 11.50 16.97 25.10
N TYR A 262 10.77 17.29 24.04
CA TYR A 262 9.34 16.96 23.93
C TYR A 262 9.10 15.44 23.97
N CYS A 263 9.82 14.65 23.17
CA CYS A 263 9.71 13.19 23.18
C CYS A 263 10.00 12.59 24.56
N LEU A 264 11.02 13.09 25.26
CA LEU A 264 11.33 12.68 26.64
C LEU A 264 10.21 13.06 27.63
N SER A 265 9.59 14.22 27.46
CA SER A 265 8.46 14.66 28.31
C SER A 265 7.20 13.81 28.13
N MET A 266 7.10 13.06 27.03
CA MET A 266 6.01 12.12 26.74
C MET A 266 6.25 10.72 27.31
N LEU A 267 7.41 10.44 27.89
CA LEU A 267 7.69 9.19 28.62
C LEU A 267 7.23 9.28 30.08
N ASN A 268 6.89 8.13 30.65
CA ASN A 268 6.71 7.93 32.08
C ASN A 268 8.09 7.67 32.72
N ALA A 269 8.43 8.43 33.77
CA ALA A 269 9.78 8.44 34.34
C ALA A 269 10.25 7.09 34.93
N GLN A 270 9.31 6.22 35.32
CA GLN A 270 9.59 4.94 36.00
C GLN A 270 9.60 3.75 35.03
N SER A 271 8.60 3.66 34.14
CA SER A 271 8.42 2.53 33.22
C SER A 271 9.11 2.71 31.86
N LEU A 272 9.49 3.94 31.51
CA LEU A 272 9.89 4.35 30.15
C LEU A 272 8.88 3.98 29.04
N SER A 273 7.64 3.65 29.40
CA SER A 273 6.54 3.64 28.44
C SER A 273 6.12 5.07 28.10
N PHE A 274 5.61 5.28 26.88
CA PHE A 274 4.94 6.54 26.57
C PHE A 274 3.68 6.69 27.42
N LYS A 275 3.32 7.94 27.72
CA LYS A 275 2.00 8.30 28.26
C LYS A 275 0.90 7.80 27.30
N PRO A 276 -0.31 7.48 27.78
CA PRO A 276 -1.39 7.01 26.92
C PRO A 276 -2.01 8.12 26.05
N MET A 277 -1.75 9.40 26.36
CA MET A 277 -2.16 10.58 25.57
C MET A 277 -3.67 10.84 25.54
N TYR A 278 -4.44 10.20 26.42
CA TYR A 278 -5.90 10.39 26.54
C TYR A 278 -6.33 11.80 26.96
N ASN A 279 -5.42 12.61 27.51
CA ASN A 279 -5.64 14.00 27.90
C ASN A 279 -5.02 15.03 26.94
N VAL A 280 -4.65 14.61 25.73
CA VAL A 280 -4.09 15.51 24.69
C VAL A 280 -5.06 15.61 23.52
N VAL A 281 -5.54 16.83 23.26
CA VAL A 281 -6.36 17.19 22.11
C VAL A 281 -5.47 17.80 21.04
N TYR A 282 -5.49 17.26 19.83
CA TYR A 282 -4.77 17.79 18.68
C TYR A 282 -5.69 18.70 17.89
N ILE A 283 -5.18 19.87 17.53
CA ILE A 283 -5.82 20.79 16.59
C ILE A 283 -4.88 21.19 15.47
N ASP A 284 -5.45 21.41 14.29
CA ASP A 284 -4.71 21.78 13.07
C ASP A 284 -5.66 22.22 11.95
N GLU A 285 -5.15 22.96 10.96
CA GLU A 285 -5.90 23.49 9.84
C GLU A 285 -5.49 22.89 8.49
N LYS A 286 -6.47 22.42 7.70
CA LYS A 286 -6.23 21.92 6.33
C LYS A 286 -7.15 22.50 5.27
N TRP A 287 -6.56 22.81 4.12
CA TRP A 287 -7.27 23.14 2.88
C TRP A 287 -7.77 21.90 2.15
N PHE A 288 -9.08 21.76 2.00
CA PHE A 288 -9.72 20.81 1.11
C PHE A 288 -10.10 21.51 -0.19
N TYR A 289 -9.56 21.03 -1.31
CA TYR A 289 -9.80 21.56 -2.65
C TYR A 289 -10.92 20.78 -3.33
N ARG A 290 -11.81 21.45 -4.07
CA ARG A 290 -12.89 20.80 -4.83
C ARG A 290 -12.38 19.69 -5.75
N THR A 291 -11.18 19.84 -6.30
CA THR A 291 -10.57 18.88 -7.21
C THR A 291 -9.05 19.06 -7.28
N ARG A 292 -8.28 17.97 -7.44
CA ARG A 292 -6.82 18.05 -7.62
C ARG A 292 -6.45 18.59 -9.01
N ARG A 293 -5.35 19.34 -9.12
CA ARG A 293 -4.80 19.81 -10.41
C ARG A 293 -4.46 18.67 -11.36
N ASN A 294 -3.86 17.60 -10.82
CA ASN A 294 -3.55 16.36 -11.52
C ASN A 294 -4.26 15.21 -10.79
N GLN A 295 -4.85 14.27 -11.53
CA GLN A 295 -5.47 13.05 -10.99
C GLN A 295 -5.14 11.90 -11.93
N LYS A 296 -4.84 10.73 -11.36
CA LYS A 296 -4.66 9.49 -12.12
C LYS A 296 -6.01 8.82 -12.32
N TYR A 297 -6.19 8.20 -13.48
CA TYR A 297 -7.31 7.31 -13.78
C TYR A 297 -6.70 6.05 -14.42
N TYR A 298 -7.14 4.89 -13.99
CA TYR A 298 -6.96 3.66 -14.77
C TYR A 298 -8.11 3.60 -15.76
N LEU A 299 -7.78 3.47 -17.04
CA LEU A 299 -8.74 3.50 -18.15
C LEU A 299 -8.56 2.21 -18.97
N ALA A 300 -9.63 1.72 -19.57
CA ALA A 300 -9.51 0.65 -20.56
C ALA A 300 -8.74 1.15 -21.81
N ASN A 301 -8.17 0.23 -22.61
CA ASN A 301 -7.36 0.59 -23.78
C ASN A 301 -8.16 1.32 -24.87
N ASP A 302 -9.47 1.12 -24.89
CA ASP A 302 -10.49 1.66 -25.79
C ASP A 302 -11.35 2.78 -25.16
N GLU A 303 -11.11 3.13 -23.89
CA GLU A 303 -11.85 4.17 -23.18
C GLU A 303 -11.35 5.58 -23.55
N GLU A 304 -12.29 6.51 -23.80
CA GLU A 304 -11.93 7.90 -24.08
C GLU A 304 -11.36 8.59 -22.82
N ARG A 305 -10.31 9.40 -23.01
CA ARG A 305 -9.64 10.10 -21.91
C ARG A 305 -10.58 11.15 -21.27
N PRO A 306 -10.84 11.08 -19.95
CA PRO A 306 -11.77 12.01 -19.30
C PRO A 306 -11.23 13.44 -19.34
N GLN A 307 -12.03 14.36 -19.88
CA GLN A 307 -11.68 15.78 -19.98
C GLN A 307 -12.12 16.53 -18.72
N ARG A 308 -11.19 17.26 -18.09
CA ARG A 308 -11.46 18.10 -16.91
C ARG A 308 -10.97 19.52 -17.14
N THR A 309 -11.89 20.47 -17.19
CA THR A 309 -11.62 21.88 -17.48
C THR A 309 -11.95 22.77 -16.28
N VAL A 310 -11.16 23.84 -16.11
CA VAL A 310 -11.42 24.93 -15.16
C VAL A 310 -11.00 26.24 -15.81
N LYS A 311 -11.67 27.36 -15.50
CA LYS A 311 -11.29 28.68 -16.04
C LYS A 311 -9.88 29.12 -15.59
N SER A 312 -9.44 28.70 -14.41
CA SER A 312 -8.07 28.93 -13.92
C SER A 312 -7.71 27.89 -12.86
N LYS A 313 -6.48 27.37 -12.93
CA LYS A 313 -5.93 26.42 -11.94
C LYS A 313 -5.59 27.07 -10.60
N ASN A 314 -5.51 28.41 -10.55
CA ASN A 314 -5.22 29.17 -9.32
C ASN A 314 -6.47 29.46 -8.49
N PHE A 315 -7.67 29.41 -9.11
CA PHE A 315 -8.96 29.69 -8.47
C PHE A 315 -9.83 28.42 -8.38
N ILE A 316 -9.22 27.28 -8.07
CA ILE A 316 -9.97 26.08 -7.69
C ILE A 316 -10.59 26.35 -6.31
N GLU A 317 -11.90 26.18 -6.20
CA GLU A 317 -12.63 26.36 -4.94
C GLU A 317 -12.05 25.44 -3.86
N LYS A 318 -11.84 26.01 -2.68
CA LYS A 318 -11.24 25.33 -1.54
C LYS A 318 -11.79 25.91 -0.24
N VAL A 319 -11.84 25.09 0.79
CA VAL A 319 -12.28 25.48 2.14
C VAL A 319 -11.22 25.00 3.13
N MET A 320 -10.82 25.87 4.06
CA MET A 320 -9.98 25.48 5.19
C MET A 320 -10.87 24.97 6.32
N PHE A 321 -10.44 23.92 7.01
CA PHE A 321 -11.12 23.40 8.20
C PHE A 321 -10.14 23.29 9.36
N LEU A 322 -10.57 23.69 10.54
CA LEU A 322 -9.96 23.34 11.81
C LEU A 322 -10.49 21.96 12.24
N ALA A 323 -9.62 20.97 12.40
CA ALA A 323 -9.98 19.66 12.96
C ALA A 323 -9.57 19.57 14.44
N VAL A 324 -10.33 18.83 15.24
CA VAL A 324 -10.12 18.67 16.68
C VAL A 324 -10.27 17.19 17.05
N VAL A 325 -9.14 16.50 17.28
CA VAL A 325 -9.11 15.06 17.52
C VAL A 325 -8.30 14.75 18.79
N THR A 326 -8.85 13.92 19.66
CA THR A 326 -8.15 13.31 20.81
C THR A 326 -8.11 11.80 20.63
N ARG A 327 -7.43 11.09 21.53
CA ARG A 327 -7.29 9.63 21.41
C ARG A 327 -8.61 8.91 21.73
N PRO A 328 -9.13 8.05 20.82
CA PRO A 328 -10.29 7.23 21.11
C PRO A 328 -10.01 6.23 22.24
N ARG A 329 -11.08 5.86 22.96
CA ARG A 329 -11.05 4.96 24.11
C ARG A 329 -12.01 3.81 23.88
N PHE A 330 -11.61 2.64 24.37
CA PHE A 330 -12.32 1.38 24.21
C PHE A 330 -12.50 0.73 25.58
N ASP A 331 -13.56 -0.04 25.74
CA ASP A 331 -13.75 -0.90 26.92
C ASP A 331 -12.90 -2.18 26.83
N GLU A 332 -13.04 -3.06 27.83
CA GLU A 332 -12.33 -4.35 27.88
C GLU A 332 -12.71 -5.31 26.75
N ASN A 333 -13.88 -5.10 26.12
CA ASN A 333 -14.37 -5.88 24.98
C ASN A 333 -13.92 -5.31 23.62
N GLY A 334 -13.22 -4.17 23.61
CA GLY A 334 -12.83 -3.46 22.39
C GLY A 334 -13.94 -2.61 21.76
N GLN A 335 -15.07 -2.41 22.44
CA GLN A 335 -16.14 -1.50 22.03
C GLN A 335 -15.72 -0.05 22.28
N CYS A 336 -15.96 0.83 21.32
CA CYS A 336 -15.63 2.25 21.43
C CYS A 336 -16.56 2.97 22.42
N ILE A 337 -16.02 3.42 23.55
CA ILE A 337 -16.75 4.23 24.55
C ILE A 337 -16.58 5.74 24.31
N PHE A 338 -15.53 6.14 23.59
CA PHE A 338 -15.27 7.54 23.22
C PHE A 338 -14.50 7.57 21.90
N ASP A 339 -15.06 8.17 20.86
CA ASP A 339 -14.51 8.13 19.50
C ASP A 339 -13.32 9.07 19.26
N GLY A 340 -13.07 9.99 20.21
CA GLY A 340 -12.04 11.02 20.14
C GLY A 340 -12.31 12.13 19.13
N LYS A 341 -13.48 12.16 18.47
CA LYS A 341 -13.82 13.12 17.41
C LYS A 341 -14.59 14.31 17.99
N LEU A 342 -13.84 15.28 18.48
CA LEU A 342 -14.43 16.45 19.13
C LEU A 342 -15.13 17.36 18.10
N GLY A 343 -14.49 17.67 16.97
CA GLY A 343 -15.18 18.37 15.89
C GLY A 343 -14.32 18.71 14.67
N ILE A 344 -14.98 19.16 13.61
CA ILE A 344 -14.34 19.75 12.43
C ILE A 344 -15.14 20.98 12.00
N SER A 345 -14.47 22.14 11.88
CA SER A 345 -15.12 23.44 11.67
C SER A 345 -14.59 24.14 10.41
N PRO A 346 -15.43 24.42 9.40
CA PRO A 346 -15.02 25.14 8.20
C PRO A 346 -14.82 26.64 8.48
N PHE A 347 -13.74 27.22 7.96
CA PHE A 347 -13.56 28.68 7.90
C PHE A 347 -14.38 29.26 6.73
N VAL A 348 -15.66 29.46 6.98
CA VAL A 348 -16.63 30.05 6.04
C VAL A 348 -17.37 31.22 6.65
N LYS A 349 -17.85 32.13 5.80
CA LYS A 349 -18.78 33.20 6.16
C LYS A 349 -20.03 33.08 5.29
N VAL A 350 -21.19 33.34 5.87
CA VAL A 350 -22.44 33.45 5.12
C VAL A 350 -22.67 34.94 4.85
N GLU A 351 -22.52 35.36 3.59
CA GLU A 351 -22.73 36.75 3.16
C GLU A 351 -23.81 36.80 2.06
N PRO A 352 -24.67 37.84 2.03
CA PRO A 352 -25.59 38.05 0.91
C PRO A 352 -24.82 38.27 -0.41
N ALA A 353 -25.31 37.67 -1.49
CA ALA A 353 -24.70 37.77 -2.81
C ALA A 353 -24.66 39.22 -3.29
N LYS A 354 -23.45 39.81 -3.34
CA LYS A 354 -23.21 41.21 -3.72
C LYS A 354 -23.49 41.53 -5.19
N ARG A 355 -23.67 40.50 -6.03
CA ARG A 355 -23.94 40.60 -7.47
C ARG A 355 -24.90 39.50 -7.89
N TRP A 356 -25.80 39.83 -8.81
CA TRP A 356 -26.64 38.87 -9.51
C TRP A 356 -25.78 37.95 -10.40
N SER A 357 -26.20 36.70 -10.57
CA SER A 357 -25.65 35.76 -11.55
C SER A 357 -26.74 34.82 -12.04
N PRO A 358 -26.60 34.16 -13.21
CA PRO A 358 -27.62 33.23 -13.72
C PRO A 358 -27.99 32.07 -12.77
N ASN A 359 -27.12 31.77 -11.80
CA ASN A 359 -27.31 30.68 -10.84
C ASN A 359 -27.71 31.18 -9.43
N ARG A 360 -27.77 32.50 -9.17
CA ARG A 360 -28.17 33.07 -7.88
C ARG A 360 -28.53 34.56 -8.00
N ASP A 361 -29.64 34.96 -7.39
CA ASP A 361 -30.01 36.38 -7.30
C ASP A 361 -29.13 37.16 -6.31
N ALA A 362 -29.08 38.48 -6.49
CA ALA A 362 -28.43 39.37 -5.51
C ALA A 362 -29.20 39.35 -4.18
N GLY A 363 -28.49 39.41 -3.06
CA GLY A 363 -29.08 39.34 -1.72
C GLY A 363 -29.27 37.92 -1.15
N VAL A 364 -29.29 36.88 -1.99
CA VAL A 364 -29.34 35.47 -1.51
C VAL A 364 -28.11 35.17 -0.66
N LEU A 365 -28.30 34.57 0.51
CA LEU A 365 -27.19 34.20 1.40
C LEU A 365 -26.31 33.12 0.75
N VAL A 366 -25.00 33.34 0.75
CA VAL A 366 -24.00 32.47 0.13
C VAL A 366 -22.89 32.17 1.13
N THR A 367 -22.61 30.87 1.32
CA THR A 367 -21.40 30.38 1.99
C THR A 367 -20.17 30.72 1.14
N GLN A 368 -19.28 31.54 1.69
CA GLN A 368 -17.99 31.88 1.08
C GLN A 368 -16.85 31.37 1.97
N ALA A 369 -15.86 30.72 1.35
CA ALA A 369 -14.65 30.31 2.05
C ALA A 369 -13.83 31.54 2.45
N MET A 370 -13.36 31.57 3.71
CA MET A 370 -12.43 32.59 4.16
C MET A 370 -11.08 32.38 3.49
N THR A 371 -10.53 33.41 2.86
CA THR A 371 -9.24 33.34 2.14
C THR A 371 -8.03 33.45 3.07
N SER A 372 -8.22 33.98 4.28
CA SER A 372 -7.22 34.10 5.33
C SER A 372 -7.85 33.94 6.70
N VAL A 373 -7.17 33.22 7.60
CA VAL A 373 -7.49 33.13 9.02
C VAL A 373 -6.61 34.15 9.76
N THR A 374 -7.20 34.96 10.63
CA THR A 374 -6.45 35.89 11.50
C THR A 374 -6.40 35.37 12.93
N LYS A 375 -5.60 35.99 13.79
CA LYS A 375 -5.46 35.60 15.20
C LYS A 375 -6.78 35.70 15.98
N GLU A 376 -7.62 36.64 15.60
CA GLU A 376 -8.95 36.86 16.16
C GLU A 376 -9.91 35.74 15.74
N VAL A 377 -9.81 35.28 14.49
CA VAL A 377 -10.62 34.16 13.97
C VAL A 377 -10.16 32.83 14.59
N SER A 378 -8.86 32.62 14.75
CA SER A 378 -8.31 31.46 15.47
C SER A 378 -8.80 31.45 16.94
N ARG A 379 -8.74 32.59 17.63
CA ARG A 379 -9.30 32.73 18.99
C ARG A 379 -10.79 32.44 19.04
N ASP A 380 -11.58 33.00 18.12
CA ASP A 380 -13.03 32.77 18.04
C ASP A 380 -13.35 31.27 17.87
N PHE A 381 -12.66 30.58 16.97
CA PHE A 381 -12.85 29.15 16.77
C PHE A 381 -12.45 28.35 18.03
N LEU A 382 -11.35 28.70 18.69
CA LEU A 382 -10.94 28.05 19.94
C LEU A 382 -11.98 28.25 21.05
N VAL A 383 -12.44 29.47 21.28
CA VAL A 383 -13.36 29.81 22.38
C VAL A 383 -14.80 29.37 22.11
N ASN A 384 -15.29 29.51 20.87
CA ASN A 384 -16.70 29.31 20.52
C ASN A 384 -16.98 28.01 19.73
N LYS A 385 -15.96 27.22 19.37
CA LYS A 385 -16.11 25.88 18.75
C LYS A 385 -15.36 24.80 19.52
N VAL A 386 -14.06 24.97 19.75
CA VAL A 386 -13.21 23.91 20.34
C VAL A 386 -13.52 23.69 21.81
N LEU A 387 -13.51 24.75 22.63
CA LEU A 387 -13.80 24.62 24.07
C LEU A 387 -15.21 24.07 24.34
N PRO A 388 -16.31 24.53 23.70
CA PRO A 388 -17.63 23.95 23.88
C PRO A 388 -17.68 22.46 23.49
N ALA A 389 -17.10 22.08 22.35
CA ALA A 389 -17.08 20.69 21.90
C ALA A 389 -16.28 19.76 22.85
N ILE A 390 -15.22 20.28 23.49
CA ILE A 390 -14.55 19.57 24.59
C ILE A 390 -15.50 19.46 25.79
N LYS A 391 -16.02 20.57 26.31
CA LYS A 391 -16.88 20.58 27.51
C LYS A 391 -18.15 19.74 27.38
N GLU A 392 -18.67 19.57 26.17
CA GLU A 392 -19.85 18.76 25.84
C GLU A 392 -19.53 17.25 25.76
N LYS A 393 -18.42 16.88 25.11
CA LYS A 393 -18.11 15.47 24.76
C LYS A 393 -17.12 14.79 25.69
N TRP A 394 -16.35 15.52 26.49
CA TRP A 394 -15.32 14.93 27.33
C TRP A 394 -15.94 14.06 28.44
N PRO A 395 -15.36 12.88 28.77
CA PRO A 395 -15.84 12.04 29.86
C PRO A 395 -16.01 12.82 31.18
N ALA A 396 -17.21 12.76 31.75
CA ALA A 396 -17.61 13.58 32.88
C ALA A 396 -16.81 13.25 34.16
N GLU A 397 -16.34 12.01 34.28
CA GLU A 397 -15.51 11.48 35.36
C GLU A 397 -14.13 12.13 35.41
N GLU A 398 -13.66 12.70 34.29
CA GLU A 398 -12.37 13.40 34.19
C GLU A 398 -12.49 14.92 34.33
N LYS A 399 -13.68 15.45 34.62
CA LYS A 399 -13.86 16.89 34.78
C LYS A 399 -12.98 17.41 35.93
N GLY A 400 -12.16 18.42 35.62
CA GLY A 400 -11.17 19.00 36.53
C GLY A 400 -9.77 18.38 36.45
N LEU A 401 -9.58 17.33 35.64
CA LEU A 401 -8.24 16.85 35.27
C LEU A 401 -7.65 17.73 34.14
N PRO A 402 -6.31 17.84 34.05
CA PRO A 402 -5.65 18.71 33.08
C PRO A 402 -5.73 18.16 31.64
N ILE A 403 -6.39 18.91 30.76
CA ILE A 403 -6.52 18.64 29.33
C ILE A 403 -5.58 19.59 28.56
N TYR A 404 -4.76 19.05 27.66
CA TYR A 404 -3.81 19.82 26.87
C TYR A 404 -4.25 19.88 25.42
N ILE A 405 -4.56 21.07 24.91
CA ILE A 405 -4.72 21.31 23.47
C ILE A 405 -3.32 21.54 22.88
N GLN A 406 -2.93 20.75 21.89
CA GLN A 406 -1.71 20.90 21.12
C GLN A 406 -2.02 21.57 19.78
N GLN A 407 -1.35 22.69 19.51
CA GLN A 407 -1.35 23.41 18.23
C GLN A 407 0.06 23.52 17.63
N ASP A 408 0.14 23.93 16.37
CA ASP A 408 1.38 24.31 15.70
C ASP A 408 1.85 25.74 16.09
N ASN A 409 2.99 26.20 15.55
CA ASN A 409 3.58 27.52 15.85
C ASN A 409 3.28 28.59 14.78
N ALA A 410 2.16 28.48 14.04
CA ALA A 410 1.77 29.48 13.04
C ALA A 410 1.57 30.86 13.68
N ARG A 411 1.95 31.92 12.93
CA ARG A 411 1.83 33.32 13.39
C ARG A 411 0.39 33.76 13.68
N THR A 412 -0.57 33.03 13.13
CA THR A 412 -2.01 33.23 13.31
C THR A 412 -2.55 32.61 14.59
N HIS A 413 -1.78 31.80 15.31
CA HIS A 413 -2.24 31.18 16.55
C HIS A 413 -2.18 32.14 17.73
N ILE A 414 -3.07 31.90 18.69
CA ILE A 414 -3.04 32.61 19.97
C ILE A 414 -1.86 32.13 20.81
N ALA A 415 -1.39 33.00 21.71
CA ALA A 415 -0.37 32.61 22.68
C ALA A 415 -0.99 31.64 23.70
N VAL A 416 -0.17 30.80 24.32
CA VAL A 416 -0.63 29.78 25.29
C VAL A 416 -1.27 30.39 26.55
N ASP A 417 -0.99 31.67 26.80
CA ASP A 417 -1.44 32.51 27.89
C ASP A 417 -2.47 33.59 27.46
N ASP A 418 -3.08 33.46 26.27
CA ASP A 418 -4.09 34.42 25.77
C ASP A 418 -5.27 34.57 26.76
N PRO A 419 -5.48 35.76 27.37
CA PRO A 419 -6.37 35.88 28.53
C PRO A 419 -7.82 35.44 28.28
N ALA A 420 -8.34 35.72 27.09
CA ALA A 420 -9.71 35.36 26.72
C ALA A 420 -9.87 33.84 26.54
N PHE A 421 -8.86 33.17 25.99
CA PHE A 421 -8.85 31.71 25.95
C PHE A 421 -8.72 31.11 27.35
N VAL A 422 -7.75 31.55 28.15
CA VAL A 422 -7.51 31.01 29.50
C VAL A 422 -8.75 31.15 30.38
N GLN A 423 -9.43 32.31 30.35
CA GLN A 423 -10.68 32.53 31.08
C GLN A 423 -11.78 31.54 30.69
N ALA A 424 -12.01 31.32 29.39
CA ALA A 424 -13.02 30.38 28.90
C ALA A 424 -12.66 28.91 29.16
N ALA A 425 -11.37 28.59 29.09
CA ALA A 425 -10.80 27.25 29.26
C ALA A 425 -10.79 26.78 30.72
N GLN A 426 -10.71 27.72 31.67
CA GLN A 426 -10.73 27.46 33.12
C GLN A 426 -12.11 27.70 33.77
N ALA A 427 -13.06 28.32 33.06
CA ALA A 427 -14.43 28.46 33.53
C ALA A 427 -15.09 27.10 33.83
N ASP A 428 -16.05 27.10 34.74
CA ASP A 428 -16.90 25.95 35.14
C ASP A 428 -16.16 24.77 35.80
N GLY A 429 -14.94 24.98 36.30
CA GLY A 429 -14.12 23.97 36.95
C GLY A 429 -13.35 23.05 35.99
N TRP A 430 -13.06 23.54 34.78
CA TRP A 430 -12.20 22.87 33.82
C TRP A 430 -10.73 23.28 33.99
N ASP A 431 -9.79 22.43 33.60
CA ASP A 431 -8.36 22.75 33.50
C ASP A 431 -7.86 22.45 32.08
N ILE A 432 -8.37 23.22 31.11
CA ILE A 432 -7.96 23.11 29.72
C ILE A 432 -6.82 24.11 29.46
N ARG A 433 -5.71 23.63 28.90
CA ARG A 433 -4.47 24.40 28.69
C ARG A 433 -4.04 24.31 27.23
N LEU A 434 -3.55 25.41 26.67
CA LEU A 434 -2.99 25.43 25.32
C LEU A 434 -1.48 25.17 25.35
N THR A 435 -0.99 24.40 24.40
CA THR A 435 0.43 24.02 24.26
C THR A 435 0.84 24.02 22.80
N CYS A 436 2.09 24.35 22.52
CA CYS A 436 2.65 24.28 21.17
C CYS A 436 3.53 23.05 21.03
N GLN A 437 3.44 22.37 19.89
CA GLN A 437 4.38 21.33 19.51
C GLN A 437 5.77 21.93 19.19
N PRO A 438 6.85 21.12 19.14
CA PRO A 438 8.17 21.63 18.75
C PRO A 438 8.14 22.25 17.33
N PRO A 439 8.93 23.31 17.06
CA PRO A 439 8.98 23.93 15.75
C PRO A 439 9.30 22.93 14.61
N ASN A 440 8.71 23.13 13.44
CA ASN A 440 8.89 22.31 12.23
C ASN A 440 8.72 20.80 12.47
N SER A 441 7.67 20.39 13.20
CA SER A 441 7.45 19.00 13.63
C SER A 441 6.04 18.45 13.31
N PRO A 442 5.63 18.38 12.03
CA PRO A 442 4.34 17.79 11.64
C PRO A 442 4.23 16.29 12.00
N ASP A 443 5.37 15.60 12.07
CA ASP A 443 5.51 14.23 12.57
C ASP A 443 5.19 14.06 14.07
N LEU A 444 4.96 15.15 14.79
CA LEU A 444 4.51 15.18 16.18
C LEU A 444 3.03 15.62 16.34
N ASN A 445 2.28 15.80 15.26
CA ASN A 445 0.83 16.02 15.28
C ASN A 445 0.11 14.82 14.64
N VAL A 446 -0.90 14.22 15.28
CA VAL A 446 -1.66 13.11 14.65
C VAL A 446 -2.46 13.55 13.42
N LEU A 447 -2.81 14.85 13.35
CA LEU A 447 -3.59 15.42 12.26
C LEU A 447 -2.79 15.45 10.97
N ASP A 448 -1.65 16.16 10.95
CA ASP A 448 -0.63 16.09 9.91
C ASP A 448 -0.17 14.66 9.64
N LEU A 449 0.23 13.93 10.70
CA LEU A 449 0.93 12.65 10.56
C LEU A 449 0.13 11.69 9.69
N GLY A 450 -1.18 11.53 9.91
CA GLY A 450 -1.98 10.63 9.06
C GLY A 450 -3.50 10.85 9.02
N PHE A 451 -4.10 11.54 9.98
CA PHE A 451 -5.57 11.67 10.04
C PHE A 451 -6.08 12.45 8.83
N PHE A 452 -5.43 13.57 8.50
CA PHE A 452 -5.79 14.38 7.35
C PHE A 452 -5.61 13.67 6.01
N ALA A 453 -4.58 12.83 5.86
CA ALA A 453 -4.39 12.03 4.66
C ALA A 453 -5.56 11.05 4.45
N ALA A 454 -6.06 10.44 5.53
CA ALA A 454 -7.21 9.56 5.50
C ALA A 454 -8.53 10.29 5.20
N ILE A 455 -8.79 11.44 5.83
CA ILE A 455 -9.98 12.27 5.52
C ILE A 455 -9.95 12.75 4.06
N GLN A 456 -8.79 13.17 3.56
CA GLN A 456 -8.60 13.58 2.17
C GLN A 456 -8.90 12.43 1.19
N ALA A 457 -8.45 11.21 1.49
CA ALA A 457 -8.71 10.03 0.66
C ALA A 457 -10.20 9.61 0.66
N LEU A 458 -10.92 9.80 1.77
CA LEU A 458 -12.37 9.60 1.82
C LEU A 458 -13.12 10.67 1.02
N PHE A 459 -12.77 11.94 1.24
CA PHE A 459 -13.35 13.09 0.55
C PHE A 459 -13.23 13.00 -0.98
N GLU A 460 -12.09 12.52 -1.50
CA GLU A 460 -11.80 12.45 -2.94
C GLU A 460 -12.56 11.36 -3.71
N LYS A 461 -13.18 10.39 -3.02
CA LYS A 461 -14.16 9.49 -3.65
C LYS A 461 -15.40 10.26 -4.11
N GLY A 462 -15.67 11.39 -3.48
CA GLY A 462 -16.77 12.27 -3.82
C GLY A 462 -16.36 13.37 -4.81
N THR A 463 -17.28 13.72 -5.69
CA THR A 463 -17.24 14.95 -6.50
C THR A 463 -18.09 16.04 -5.84
N PRO A 464 -17.52 16.96 -5.03
CA PRO A 464 -18.25 18.15 -4.59
C PRO A 464 -18.33 19.17 -5.72
N ASN A 465 -19.49 19.82 -5.89
CA ASN A 465 -19.74 20.76 -6.99
C ASN A 465 -19.70 22.24 -6.58
N ASN A 466 -19.70 22.53 -5.28
CA ASN A 466 -19.69 23.89 -4.70
C ASN A 466 -19.08 23.85 -3.28
N ILE A 467 -18.98 25.02 -2.64
CA ILE A 467 -18.43 25.19 -1.27
C ILE A 467 -19.22 24.36 -0.24
N ASP A 468 -20.56 24.41 -0.28
CA ASP A 468 -21.40 23.66 0.68
C ASP A 468 -21.23 22.14 0.53
N GLY A 469 -21.03 21.66 -0.70
CA GLY A 469 -20.70 20.26 -0.98
C GLY A 469 -19.30 19.86 -0.48
N ILE A 470 -18.33 20.77 -0.43
CA ILE A 470 -17.04 20.53 0.25
C ILE A 470 -17.29 20.41 1.76
N VAL A 471 -18.05 21.32 2.36
CA VAL A 471 -18.39 21.29 3.80
C VAL A 471 -19.13 20.02 4.18
N ALA A 472 -20.15 19.62 3.43
CA ALA A 472 -20.91 18.40 3.69
C ALA A 472 -20.02 17.15 3.60
N LYS A 473 -19.19 17.01 2.55
CA LYS A 473 -18.35 15.83 2.35
C LYS A 473 -17.17 15.73 3.32
N VAL A 474 -16.57 16.84 3.74
CA VAL A 474 -15.53 16.83 4.77
C VAL A 474 -16.12 16.46 6.14
N ASN A 475 -17.31 16.98 6.49
CA ASN A 475 -18.03 16.53 7.69
C ASN A 475 -18.37 15.04 7.63
N GLN A 476 -18.92 14.55 6.50
CA GLN A 476 -19.23 13.14 6.30
C GLN A 476 -17.99 12.25 6.47
N ALA A 477 -16.89 12.55 5.74
CA ALA A 477 -15.64 11.80 5.84
C ALA A 477 -15.06 11.80 7.26
N TYR A 478 -15.18 12.91 7.99
CA TYR A 478 -14.79 13.02 9.40
C TYR A 478 -15.60 12.08 10.30
N GLN A 479 -16.93 12.03 10.14
CA GLN A 479 -17.79 11.13 10.91
C GLN A 479 -17.59 9.65 10.54
N GLU A 480 -17.44 9.33 9.26
CA GLU A 480 -17.30 7.94 8.77
C GLU A 480 -15.93 7.31 9.05
N TYR A 481 -14.87 8.11 9.31
CA TYR A 481 -13.53 7.55 9.49
C TYR A 481 -13.42 6.59 10.71
N PRO A 482 -13.02 5.31 10.56
CA PRO A 482 -13.09 4.34 11.66
C PRO A 482 -12.19 4.68 12.87
N VAL A 483 -12.76 4.57 14.07
CA VAL A 483 -12.11 4.93 15.35
C VAL A 483 -10.87 4.07 15.66
N GLN A 484 -10.90 2.79 15.30
CA GLN A 484 -9.75 1.89 15.41
C GLN A 484 -8.57 2.41 14.58
N ARG A 485 -8.84 2.93 13.38
CA ARG A 485 -7.81 3.51 12.50
C ARG A 485 -7.27 4.83 13.04
N ALA A 486 -8.11 5.66 13.64
CA ALA A 486 -7.66 6.85 14.36
C ALA A 486 -6.69 6.48 15.50
N ASN A 487 -7.00 5.45 16.31
CA ASN A 487 -6.12 4.96 17.38
C ASN A 487 -4.72 4.55 16.88
N ARG A 488 -4.65 3.89 15.72
CA ARG A 488 -3.39 3.44 15.10
C ARG A 488 -2.41 4.59 14.80
N ILE A 489 -2.91 5.82 14.59
CA ILE A 489 -2.08 7.00 14.31
C ILE A 489 -1.32 7.45 15.57
N PHE A 490 -1.94 7.36 16.75
CA PHE A 490 -1.26 7.67 18.03
C PHE A 490 -0.07 6.72 18.28
N LEU A 491 -0.21 5.44 17.91
CA LEU A 491 0.91 4.49 17.94
C LEU A 491 1.98 4.80 16.88
N THR A 492 1.60 5.28 15.69
CA THR A 492 2.58 5.84 14.73
C THR A 492 3.38 6.97 15.37
N GLN A 493 2.70 7.93 16.01
CA GLN A 493 3.30 9.13 16.61
C GLN A 493 4.30 8.74 17.71
N GLN A 494 3.97 7.76 18.57
CA GLN A 494 4.91 7.20 19.55
C GLN A 494 6.11 6.51 18.87
N GLY A 495 5.89 5.84 17.73
CA GLY A 495 6.95 5.34 16.86
C GLY A 495 7.88 6.46 16.37
N CYS A 496 7.32 7.53 15.82
CA CYS A 496 8.07 8.72 15.40
C CYS A 496 8.86 9.34 16.56
N MET A 497 8.28 9.46 17.77
CA MET A 497 9.00 9.93 18.95
C MET A 497 10.24 9.07 19.28
N MET A 498 10.18 7.75 19.08
CA MET A 498 11.37 6.89 19.25
C MET A 498 12.43 7.15 18.17
N GLU A 499 12.05 7.33 16.91
CA GLU A 499 13.01 7.66 15.85
C GLU A 499 13.64 9.05 16.04
N ILE A 500 12.86 10.03 16.51
CA ILE A 500 13.37 11.35 16.90
C ILE A 500 14.44 11.22 17.99
N MET A 501 14.22 10.37 19.00
CA MET A 501 15.22 10.10 20.04
C MET A 501 16.46 9.37 19.49
N LYS A 502 16.30 8.39 18.59
CA LYS A 502 17.42 7.66 17.95
C LYS A 502 18.29 8.59 17.09
N HIS A 503 17.63 9.44 16.31
CA HIS A 503 18.25 10.39 15.37
C HIS A 503 18.55 11.77 15.99
N ASN A 504 18.61 11.88 17.33
CA ASN A 504 18.96 13.10 18.07
C ASN A 504 18.20 14.36 17.61
N GLY A 505 16.88 14.25 17.47
CA GLY A 505 16.00 15.34 17.04
C GLY A 505 15.85 15.47 15.52
N GLY A 506 16.51 14.60 14.74
CA GLY A 506 16.42 14.57 13.28
C GLY A 506 15.02 14.23 12.74
N GLN A 507 14.91 14.28 11.40
CA GLN A 507 13.68 14.09 10.62
C GLN A 507 13.86 13.14 9.41
N HIS A 508 15.09 12.65 9.20
CA HIS A 508 15.47 11.79 8.09
C HIS A 508 15.47 10.33 8.56
N TYR A 509 14.28 9.86 8.95
CA TYR A 509 13.99 8.48 9.30
C TYR A 509 12.74 8.02 8.54
N ASN A 510 12.58 6.71 8.39
CA ASN A 510 11.35 6.12 7.89
C ASN A 510 10.34 6.01 9.03
N ILE A 511 9.07 6.27 8.74
CA ILE A 511 7.98 6.08 9.70
C ILE A 511 7.96 4.60 10.17
N PRO A 512 7.99 4.31 11.48
CA PRO A 512 8.00 2.92 11.95
C PRO A 512 6.70 2.18 11.63
N HIS A 513 6.85 1.06 10.91
CA HIS A 513 5.77 0.12 10.61
C HIS A 513 5.74 -1.00 11.65
N MET A 514 4.56 -1.33 12.19
CA MET A 514 4.39 -2.38 13.21
C MET A 514 3.20 -3.31 12.95
N LYS A 515 2.72 -3.43 11.71
CA LYS A 515 1.61 -4.33 11.31
C LYS A 515 0.36 -4.18 12.21
N LYS A 516 -0.06 -2.93 12.47
CA LYS A 516 -1.05 -2.61 13.52
C LYS A 516 -2.37 -3.38 13.36
N LYS A 517 -2.86 -3.57 12.12
CA LYS A 517 -4.05 -4.41 11.84
C LYS A 517 -3.86 -5.88 12.24
N THR A 518 -2.70 -6.46 12.00
CA THR A 518 -2.42 -7.85 12.41
C THR A 518 -2.43 -7.97 13.94
N LEU A 519 -1.82 -7.03 14.65
CA LEU A 519 -1.82 -7.01 16.11
C LEU A 519 -3.24 -6.77 16.67
N GLU A 520 -4.03 -5.91 16.04
CA GLU A 520 -5.42 -5.62 16.44
C GLU A 520 -6.34 -6.84 16.23
N LEU A 521 -6.23 -7.53 15.09
CA LEU A 521 -6.93 -8.79 14.81
C LEU A 521 -6.51 -9.94 15.75
N GLN A 522 -5.33 -9.86 16.35
CA GLN A 522 -4.83 -10.82 17.35
C GLN A 522 -5.18 -10.42 18.80
N GLY A 523 -5.84 -9.28 19.03
CA GLY A 523 -6.07 -8.74 20.38
C GLY A 523 -4.79 -8.31 21.10
N CYS A 524 -3.67 -8.16 20.38
CA CYS A 524 -2.33 -7.88 20.91
C CYS A 524 -1.81 -6.47 20.58
N LEU A 525 -2.65 -5.57 20.07
CA LEU A 525 -2.24 -4.18 19.80
C LEU A 525 -2.02 -3.43 21.12
N PRO A 526 -0.80 -2.96 21.44
CA PRO A 526 -0.53 -2.33 22.73
C PRO A 526 -1.14 -0.92 22.80
N THR A 527 -1.66 -0.54 23.98
CA THR A 527 -2.15 0.82 24.23
C THR A 527 -1.02 1.86 24.16
N THR A 528 0.20 1.52 24.58
CA THR A 528 1.37 2.41 24.52
C THR A 528 2.61 1.62 24.14
N LEU A 529 3.54 2.28 23.44
CA LEU A 529 4.85 1.71 23.15
C LEU A 529 5.80 1.89 24.35
N SER A 530 6.71 0.94 24.53
CA SER A 530 7.79 1.02 25.52
C SER A 530 9.08 1.52 24.86
N CYS A 531 9.71 2.53 25.45
CA CYS A 531 11.00 3.04 24.98
C CYS A 531 12.13 2.19 25.58
N PRO A 532 13.05 1.63 24.77
CA PRO A 532 14.18 0.87 25.30
C PRO A 532 15.04 1.70 26.27
N LEU A 533 15.39 1.12 27.43
CA LEU A 533 16.20 1.75 28.48
C LEU A 533 17.45 2.48 27.95
N GLN A 534 18.18 1.82 27.05
CA GLN A 534 19.38 2.37 26.41
C GLN A 534 19.08 3.62 25.57
N LEU A 535 17.94 3.65 24.87
CA LEU A 535 17.52 4.79 24.05
C LEU A 535 17.08 5.97 24.92
N GLY A 536 16.24 5.73 25.93
CA GLY A 536 15.80 6.76 26.87
C GLY A 536 16.98 7.40 27.60
N GLY A 537 17.90 6.61 28.13
CA GLY A 537 19.12 7.10 28.79
C GLY A 537 20.07 7.87 27.86
N ALA A 538 20.27 7.38 26.62
CA ALA A 538 21.10 8.08 25.63
C ALA A 538 20.48 9.42 25.18
N ALA A 539 19.17 9.48 24.96
CA ALA A 539 18.48 10.73 24.62
C ALA A 539 18.47 11.72 25.80
N ALA A 540 18.29 11.24 27.02
CA ALA A 540 18.30 12.06 28.24
C ALA A 540 19.70 12.57 28.65
N SER A 541 20.78 11.94 28.20
CA SER A 541 22.16 12.46 28.36
C SER A 541 22.51 13.45 27.25
N ARG A 542 22.27 13.08 25.98
CA ARG A 542 22.56 13.95 24.81
C ARG A 542 21.79 15.27 24.84
N SER A 543 20.55 15.29 25.33
CA SER A 543 19.74 16.53 25.43
C SER A 543 20.20 17.51 26.50
N ARG A 544 21.16 17.12 27.36
CA ARG A 544 21.86 18.00 28.31
C ARG A 544 23.19 18.55 27.77
N THR A 545 23.77 17.90 26.77
CA THR A 545 25.08 18.27 26.17
C THR A 545 24.96 18.99 24.83
N MET A 546 23.87 18.74 24.08
CA MET A 546 23.27 19.72 23.16
C MET A 546 22.69 20.88 23.94
#